data_AF-A0A3R6TRS3-F1
#
_entry.id   AF-A0A3R6TRS3-F1
#
_cell.length_a   1.000
_cell.length_b   1.000
_cell.length_c   1.000
_cell.angle_alpha   90.00
_cell.angle_beta   90.00
_cell.angle_gamma   90.00
#
_symmetry.space_group_name_H-M   'P 1'
#
loop_
_entity.id
_entity.type
_entity.pdbx_description
1 polymer ?
#
loop_
_entity_poly.entity_id
_entity_poly.type
_entity_poly.pdbx_seq_one_letter_code
_entity_poly.pdbx_strand_id
1 'polypeptide(L)'
;MASAYTELIKNGTITSGAGFLKVCCREFGVCANMKDASLTSPIPKHFEADEFYKKEYDKAAREWAKWQRISLDEARKIMVLQHEKDLESKKKSLIDWQLENQKFQKILHEVEFWIAPTPQHENLKKFALSQLNYTMHSQKSIDNLQASIDAVLDTGDEAVKAYIDKQKQWVEIKVERIYKQWGEAMKNAADKNIWMEQFLESLALMEARRKKKTIFLIIGRSAIGKSSLAREACKRLGLKMVKSYTTRPMRPNEDSETSDHIFITPEEVEQFRQDIVAYTRINGYEYFVTSDILSQSDVYVIDPNGIDSLIRNVGESYRFVQIYISTPYKIALKRAIKRGDKNFEERRISENSQFEQYEKNEPWDYIIGNTGDFESTVELLVDIMNNKWKEKNIE
;
A
#
# COMPACT_ATOMS: atom_id res chain seq x y z
N MET A 1 24.72 1.63 -8.50
CA MET A 1 24.53 0.16 -8.45
C MET A 1 23.05 -0.14 -8.60
N ALA A 2 22.67 -1.15 -9.38
CA ALA A 2 21.28 -1.60 -9.46
C ALA A 2 20.98 -2.58 -8.31
N SER A 3 19.74 -2.59 -7.82
CA SER A 3 19.30 -3.58 -6.85
C SER A 3 18.92 -4.87 -7.57
N ALA A 4 18.88 -5.99 -6.85
CA ALA A 4 18.43 -7.26 -7.41
C ALA A 4 17.01 -7.15 -8.02
N TYR A 5 16.15 -6.29 -7.46
CA TYR A 5 14.82 -5.99 -7.98
C TYR A 5 14.86 -5.25 -9.32
N THR A 6 15.70 -4.22 -9.46
CA THR A 6 15.76 -3.44 -10.71
C THR A 6 16.55 -4.14 -11.81
N GLU A 7 17.39 -5.10 -11.46
CA GLU A 7 18.05 -5.98 -12.45
C GLU A 7 17.03 -6.84 -13.22
N LEU A 8 15.91 -7.22 -12.59
CA LEU A 8 14.79 -7.90 -13.25
C LEU A 8 14.10 -7.05 -14.32
N ILE A 9 14.14 -5.73 -14.17
CA ILE A 9 13.64 -4.81 -15.21
C ILE A 9 14.64 -4.77 -16.36
N LYS A 10 15.93 -4.59 -16.04
CA LYS A 10 16.99 -4.45 -17.05
C LYS A 10 17.12 -5.67 -17.94
N ASN A 11 16.99 -6.87 -17.38
CA ASN A 11 17.11 -8.11 -18.14
C ASN A 11 15.79 -8.54 -18.81
N GLY A 12 14.72 -7.72 -18.70
CA GLY A 12 13.43 -7.97 -19.35
C GLY A 12 12.53 -9.00 -18.63
N THR A 13 12.92 -9.51 -17.45
CA THR A 13 12.09 -10.44 -16.68
C THR A 13 10.80 -9.77 -16.19
N ILE A 14 10.87 -8.49 -15.83
CA ILE A 14 9.71 -7.67 -15.46
C ILE A 14 9.58 -6.53 -16.46
N THR A 15 8.46 -6.49 -17.17
CA THR A 15 8.16 -5.47 -18.18
C THR A 15 7.02 -4.53 -17.78
N SER A 16 6.38 -4.75 -16.62
CA SER A 16 5.24 -3.96 -16.17
C SER A 16 5.38 -3.46 -14.73
N GLY A 17 4.80 -2.29 -14.45
CA GLY A 17 4.74 -1.73 -13.10
C GLY A 17 4.01 -2.66 -12.12
N ALA A 18 2.95 -3.35 -12.56
CA ALA A 18 2.24 -4.34 -11.76
C ALA A 18 3.14 -5.55 -11.43
N GLY A 19 3.94 -6.01 -12.40
CA GLY A 19 4.95 -7.05 -12.17
C GLY A 19 5.99 -6.61 -11.14
N PHE A 20 6.47 -5.37 -11.25
CA PHE A 20 7.45 -4.82 -10.33
C PHE A 20 6.91 -4.68 -8.89
N LEU A 21 5.70 -4.12 -8.73
CA LEU A 21 5.05 -3.96 -7.43
C LEU A 21 4.82 -5.31 -6.72
N LYS A 22 4.41 -6.36 -7.46
CA LYS A 22 4.25 -7.71 -6.90
C LYS A 22 5.56 -8.25 -6.32
N VAL A 23 6.69 -8.02 -6.98
CA VAL A 23 7.99 -8.46 -6.46
C VAL A 23 8.39 -7.61 -5.24
N CYS A 24 8.18 -6.29 -5.27
CA CYS A 24 8.47 -5.41 -4.13
C CYS A 24 7.68 -5.76 -2.86
N CYS A 25 6.47 -6.33 -2.96
CA CYS A 25 5.69 -6.76 -1.79
C CYS A 25 6.43 -7.75 -0.87
N ARG A 26 7.46 -8.42 -1.36
CA ARG A 26 8.27 -9.36 -0.56
C ARG A 26 9.05 -8.71 0.57
N GLU A 27 9.37 -7.43 0.44
CA GLU A 27 10.05 -6.67 1.50
C GLU A 27 9.07 -6.20 2.60
N PHE A 28 7.76 -6.37 2.40
CA PHE A 28 6.75 -5.76 3.25
C PHE A 28 5.68 -6.75 3.72
N GLY A 29 5.35 -6.66 5.01
CA GLY A 29 4.14 -7.22 5.59
C GLY A 29 3.83 -8.66 5.19
N VAL A 30 2.79 -8.82 4.36
CA VAL A 30 2.09 -10.08 4.06
C VAL A 30 2.99 -11.13 3.38
N CYS A 31 4.00 -10.72 2.60
CA CYS A 31 4.89 -11.64 1.86
C CYS A 31 6.32 -11.71 2.44
N ALA A 32 6.55 -11.22 3.66
CA ALA A 32 7.88 -11.17 4.27
C ALA A 32 8.53 -12.56 4.45
N ASN A 33 7.72 -13.61 4.58
CA ASN A 33 8.18 -15.00 4.65
C ASN A 33 8.77 -15.53 3.32
N MET A 34 8.65 -14.77 2.22
CA MET A 34 9.24 -15.10 0.93
C MET A 34 10.60 -14.45 0.69
N LYS A 35 11.19 -13.80 1.70
CA LYS A 35 12.45 -13.07 1.56
C LYS A 35 13.58 -13.94 1.00
N ASP A 36 13.60 -15.21 1.37
CA ASP A 36 14.62 -16.17 0.93
C ASP A 36 14.26 -16.89 -0.37
N ALA A 37 13.04 -16.69 -0.90
CA ALA A 37 12.61 -17.28 -2.16
C ALA A 37 13.15 -16.47 -3.35
N SER A 38 13.45 -17.15 -4.47
CA SER A 38 13.83 -16.48 -5.73
C SER A 38 12.84 -15.35 -6.07
N LEU A 39 13.35 -14.17 -6.48
CA LEU A 39 12.51 -13.02 -6.84
C LEU A 39 11.53 -13.30 -7.99
N THR A 40 11.78 -14.35 -8.78
CA THR A 40 10.89 -14.80 -9.87
C THR A 40 9.74 -15.71 -9.42
N SER A 41 9.76 -16.21 -8.18
CA SER A 41 8.66 -17.05 -7.67
C SER A 41 7.33 -16.28 -7.64
N PRO A 42 6.20 -16.94 -7.92
CA PRO A 42 4.89 -16.31 -7.83
C PRO A 42 4.58 -15.93 -6.38
N ILE A 43 3.99 -14.75 -6.17
CA ILE A 43 3.49 -14.36 -4.85
C ILE A 43 2.22 -15.15 -4.50
N PRO A 44 2.02 -15.54 -3.22
CA PRO A 44 0.78 -16.13 -2.76
C PRO A 44 -0.39 -15.17 -3.00
N LYS A 45 -1.51 -15.74 -3.43
CA LYS A 45 -2.79 -15.02 -3.55
C LYS A 45 -3.75 -15.34 -2.41
N HIS A 46 -3.41 -16.37 -1.62
CA HIS A 46 -4.22 -16.85 -0.51
C HIS A 46 -3.30 -17.27 0.65
N PHE A 47 -3.77 -17.03 1.87
CA PHE A 47 -3.07 -17.30 3.11
C PHE A 47 -3.99 -18.09 4.03
N GLU A 48 -3.46 -19.20 4.55
CA GLU A 48 -4.12 -20.02 5.56
C GLU A 48 -3.49 -19.77 6.93
N ALA A 49 -4.29 -19.98 7.98
CA ALA A 49 -3.77 -19.95 9.34
C ALA A 49 -2.83 -21.13 9.56
N ASP A 50 -1.78 -20.91 10.35
CA ASP A 50 -0.83 -21.96 10.67
C ASP A 50 -1.53 -23.10 11.42
N GLU A 51 -1.51 -24.30 10.82
CA GLU A 51 -2.15 -25.51 11.33
C GLU A 51 -1.57 -25.93 12.70
N PHE A 52 -0.36 -25.49 13.03
CA PHE A 52 0.26 -25.70 14.34
C PHE A 52 -0.66 -25.28 15.49
N TYR A 53 -1.24 -24.08 15.43
CA TYR A 53 -2.06 -23.56 16.52
C TYR A 53 -3.35 -24.36 16.71
N LYS A 54 -3.95 -24.82 15.62
CA LYS A 54 -5.13 -25.70 15.67
C LYS A 54 -4.77 -27.05 16.31
N LYS A 55 -3.65 -27.66 15.89
CA LYS A 55 -3.17 -28.94 16.46
C LYS A 55 -2.89 -28.83 17.96
N GLU A 56 -2.27 -27.73 18.39
CA GLU A 56 -2.01 -27.47 19.81
C GLU A 56 -3.31 -27.20 20.59
N TYR A 57 -4.28 -26.49 20.00
CA TYR A 57 -5.60 -26.30 20.61
C TYR A 57 -6.31 -27.63 20.81
N ASP A 58 -6.38 -28.47 19.77
CA ASP A 58 -7.02 -29.78 19.83
C ASP A 58 -6.35 -30.68 20.89
N LYS A 59 -5.02 -30.59 21.02
CA LYS A 59 -4.26 -31.32 22.05
C LYS A 59 -4.62 -30.83 23.46
N ALA A 60 -4.67 -29.53 23.68
CA ALA A 60 -5.04 -28.95 24.97
C ALA A 60 -6.50 -29.26 25.33
N ALA A 61 -7.42 -29.22 24.36
CA ALA A 61 -8.82 -29.57 24.55
C ALA A 61 -9.02 -31.04 24.95
N ARG A 62 -8.26 -31.97 24.32
CA ARG A 62 -8.24 -33.38 24.73
C ARG A 62 -7.70 -33.57 26.14
N GLU A 63 -6.64 -32.86 26.50
CA GLU A 63 -6.06 -32.88 27.85
C GLU A 63 -7.07 -32.37 28.89
N TRP A 64 -7.78 -31.27 28.60
CA TRP A 64 -8.85 -30.74 29.45
C TRP A 64 -9.97 -31.77 29.65
N ALA A 65 -10.46 -32.37 28.57
CA ALA A 65 -11.51 -33.39 28.63
C ALA A 65 -11.08 -34.61 29.48
N LYS A 66 -9.80 -34.98 29.44
CA LYS A 66 -9.23 -36.03 30.30
C LYS A 66 -9.32 -35.64 31.77
N TRP A 67 -8.84 -34.46 32.16
CA TRP A 67 -8.85 -33.99 33.54
C TRP A 67 -10.26 -33.77 34.10
N GLN A 68 -11.25 -33.47 33.26
CA GLN A 68 -12.65 -33.39 33.67
C GLN A 68 -13.26 -34.73 34.07
N ARG A 69 -12.76 -35.85 33.52
CA ARG A 69 -13.32 -37.19 33.71
C ARG A 69 -12.40 -38.14 34.49
N ILE A 70 -11.26 -37.65 34.97
CA ILE A 70 -10.26 -38.49 35.63
C ILE A 70 -10.79 -39.05 36.96
N SER A 71 -10.52 -40.31 37.24
CA SER A 71 -10.80 -40.91 38.55
C SER A 71 -9.72 -40.54 39.56
N LEU A 72 -10.05 -40.61 40.86
CA LEU A 72 -9.06 -40.39 41.94
C LEU A 72 -7.86 -41.33 41.81
N ASP A 73 -8.10 -42.61 41.50
CA ASP A 73 -7.02 -43.60 41.37
C ASP A 73 -6.12 -43.33 40.18
N GLU A 74 -6.67 -42.91 39.05
CA GLU A 74 -5.87 -42.57 37.88
C GLU A 74 -5.07 -41.27 38.12
N ALA A 75 -5.68 -40.27 38.74
CA ALA A 75 -4.99 -39.05 39.14
C ALA A 75 -3.85 -39.34 40.13
N ARG A 76 -4.07 -40.25 41.10
CA ARG A 76 -3.04 -40.67 42.05
C ARG A 76 -1.85 -41.32 41.34
N LYS A 77 -2.10 -42.20 40.36
CA LYS A 77 -1.03 -42.81 39.55
C LYS A 77 -0.23 -41.76 38.77
N ILE A 78 -0.91 -40.79 38.15
CA ILE A 78 -0.24 -39.70 37.43
C ILE A 78 0.58 -38.84 38.39
N MET A 79 0.03 -38.49 39.56
CA MET A 79 0.71 -37.70 40.58
C MET A 79 1.99 -38.37 41.09
N VAL A 80 1.93 -39.67 41.38
CA VAL A 80 3.09 -40.46 41.82
C VAL A 80 4.15 -40.51 40.72
N LEU A 81 3.75 -40.84 39.48
CA LEU A 81 4.70 -40.91 38.36
C LEU A 81 5.38 -39.56 38.07
N GLN A 82 4.64 -38.45 38.17
CA GLN A 82 5.20 -37.12 38.02
C GLN A 82 6.19 -36.79 39.15
N HIS A 83 5.82 -37.13 40.39
CA HIS A 83 6.69 -36.94 41.55
C HIS A 83 7.98 -37.76 41.43
N GLU A 84 7.93 -39.01 40.98
CA GLU A 84 9.12 -39.85 40.77
C GLU A 84 10.09 -39.22 39.77
N LYS A 85 9.58 -38.71 38.64
CA LYS A 85 10.39 -38.01 37.63
C LYS A 85 11.00 -36.72 38.18
N ASP A 86 10.20 -35.93 38.90
CA ASP A 86 10.68 -34.69 39.52
C ASP A 86 11.76 -35.00 40.57
N LEU A 87 11.62 -36.09 41.31
CA LEU A 87 12.55 -36.54 42.34
C LEU A 87 13.86 -37.05 41.72
N GLU A 88 13.80 -37.77 40.60
CA GLU A 88 14.98 -38.14 39.80
C GLU A 88 15.74 -36.90 39.32
N SER A 89 15.03 -35.92 38.76
CA SER A 89 15.63 -34.65 38.32
C SER A 89 16.28 -33.90 39.48
N LYS A 90 15.62 -33.81 40.64
CA LYS A 90 16.15 -33.13 41.83
C LYS A 90 17.39 -33.82 42.37
N LYS A 91 17.40 -35.15 42.45
CA LYS A 91 18.58 -35.94 42.86
C LYS A 91 19.76 -35.68 41.95
N LYS A 92 19.54 -35.65 40.64
CA LYS A 92 20.58 -35.31 39.66
C LYS A 92 21.12 -33.89 39.90
N SER A 93 20.23 -32.89 40.01
CA SER A 93 20.63 -31.51 40.28
C SER A 93 21.41 -31.36 41.58
N LEU A 94 21.04 -32.09 42.63
CA LEU A 94 21.76 -32.06 43.91
C LEU A 94 23.21 -32.56 43.76
N ILE A 95 23.39 -33.68 43.06
CA ILE A 95 24.72 -34.24 42.78
C ILE A 95 25.53 -33.25 41.94
N ASP A 96 24.93 -32.69 40.89
CA ASP A 96 25.58 -31.72 40.01
C ASP A 96 26.04 -30.48 40.82
N TRP A 97 25.16 -29.92 41.66
CA TRP A 97 25.48 -28.77 42.52
C TRP A 97 26.60 -29.07 43.51
N GLN A 98 26.60 -30.25 44.13
CA GLN A 98 27.66 -30.66 45.06
C GLN A 98 29.01 -30.81 44.35
N LEU A 99 29.02 -31.45 43.19
CA LEU A 99 30.24 -31.64 42.39
C LEU A 99 30.77 -30.31 41.86
N GLU A 100 29.89 -29.42 41.43
CA GLU A 100 30.25 -28.08 40.97
C GLU A 100 30.83 -27.23 42.11
N ASN A 101 30.19 -27.24 43.29
CA ASN A 101 30.73 -26.57 44.48
C ASN A 101 32.11 -27.11 44.88
N GLN A 102 32.35 -28.43 44.81
CA GLN A 102 33.68 -29.00 45.09
C GLN A 102 34.76 -28.45 44.15
N LYS A 103 34.45 -28.29 42.85
CA LYS A 103 35.36 -27.70 41.88
C LYS A 103 35.68 -26.24 42.23
N PHE A 104 34.65 -25.45 42.55
CA PHE A 104 34.85 -24.05 42.93
C PHE A 104 35.62 -23.91 44.24
N GLN A 105 35.35 -24.74 45.25
CA GLN A 105 36.07 -24.74 46.52
C GLN A 105 37.56 -25.05 46.34
N LYS A 106 37.92 -25.98 45.45
CA LYS A 106 39.31 -26.26 45.14
C LYS A 106 40.03 -25.03 44.57
N ILE A 107 39.42 -24.37 43.57
CA ILE A 107 39.99 -23.17 42.95
C ILE A 107 40.01 -22.00 43.96
N LEU A 108 38.97 -21.85 44.78
CA LEU A 108 38.91 -20.86 45.85
C LEU A 108 40.12 -21.00 46.77
N HIS A 109 40.42 -22.22 47.22
CA HIS A 109 41.59 -22.51 48.05
C HIS A 109 42.91 -22.13 47.34
N GLU A 110 43.09 -22.48 46.06
CA GLU A 110 44.28 -22.09 45.30
C GLU A 110 44.44 -20.56 45.23
N VAL A 111 43.35 -19.83 44.99
CA VAL A 111 43.34 -18.36 44.93
C VAL A 111 43.58 -17.75 46.32
N GLU A 112 43.06 -18.34 47.40
CA GLU A 112 43.30 -17.92 48.78
C GLU A 112 44.79 -18.02 49.16
N PHE A 113 45.47 -19.08 48.73
CA PHE A 113 46.90 -19.32 48.99
C PHE A 113 47.83 -18.51 48.07
N TRP A 114 47.33 -17.99 46.95
CA TRP A 114 48.13 -17.16 46.06
C TRP A 114 48.57 -15.85 46.76
N ILE A 115 49.88 -15.62 46.85
CA ILE A 115 50.46 -14.38 47.39
C ILE A 115 50.50 -13.35 46.26
N ALA A 116 49.67 -12.31 46.35
CA ALA A 116 49.62 -11.26 45.34
C ALA A 116 50.94 -10.44 45.35
N PRO A 117 51.60 -10.24 44.20
CA PRO A 117 52.91 -9.60 44.14
C PRO A 117 52.85 -8.07 44.29
N THR A 118 51.69 -7.44 44.10
CA THR A 118 51.51 -5.99 44.23
C THR A 118 50.13 -5.62 44.78
N PRO A 119 49.93 -4.38 45.28
CA PRO A 119 48.62 -3.91 45.73
C PRO A 119 47.52 -3.96 44.66
N GLN A 120 47.85 -3.76 43.38
CA GLN A 120 46.89 -3.88 42.28
C GLN A 120 46.41 -5.33 42.10
N HIS A 121 47.31 -6.30 42.27
CA HIS A 121 46.98 -7.73 42.21
C HIS A 121 46.14 -8.18 43.41
N GLU A 122 46.22 -7.50 44.56
CA GLU A 122 45.34 -7.75 45.70
C GLU A 122 43.87 -7.44 45.35
N ASN A 123 43.62 -6.41 44.53
CA ASN A 123 42.28 -6.11 44.03
C ASN A 123 41.79 -7.20 43.06
N LEU A 124 42.68 -7.73 42.20
CA LEU A 124 42.37 -8.87 41.33
C LEU A 124 42.02 -10.11 42.16
N LYS A 125 42.79 -10.41 43.22
CA LYS A 125 42.52 -11.52 44.14
C LYS A 125 41.13 -11.39 44.78
N LYS A 126 40.81 -10.22 45.33
CA LYS A 126 39.49 -9.93 45.93
C LYS A 126 38.35 -10.11 44.94
N PHE A 127 38.53 -9.66 43.70
CA PHE A 127 37.55 -9.85 42.64
C PHE A 127 37.39 -11.34 42.27
N ALA A 128 38.48 -12.08 42.08
CA ALA A 128 38.42 -13.50 41.77
C ALA A 128 37.70 -14.30 42.88
N LEU A 129 38.03 -14.05 44.15
CA LEU A 129 37.37 -14.67 45.30
C LEU A 129 35.88 -14.31 45.36
N SER A 130 35.49 -13.08 45.01
CA SER A 130 34.07 -12.69 45.01
C SER A 130 33.27 -13.42 43.93
N GLN A 131 33.83 -13.60 42.72
CA GLN A 131 33.17 -14.35 41.64
C GLN A 131 32.97 -15.83 42.01
N LEU A 132 33.99 -16.47 42.60
CA LEU A 132 33.93 -17.86 43.03
C LEU A 132 32.86 -18.06 44.13
N ASN A 133 32.86 -17.20 45.16
CA ASN A 133 31.88 -17.27 46.24
C ASN A 133 30.44 -16.98 45.77
N TYR A 134 30.27 -16.05 44.82
CA TYR A 134 28.95 -15.71 44.29
C TYR A 134 28.32 -16.85 43.47
N THR A 135 29.14 -17.59 42.72
CA THR A 135 28.67 -18.63 41.80
C THR A 135 28.31 -19.93 42.54
N MET A 136 28.99 -20.22 43.65
CA MET A 136 28.72 -21.41 44.45
C MET A 136 27.28 -21.45 44.98
N HIS A 137 26.65 -22.62 44.91
CA HIS A 137 25.37 -22.86 45.54
C HIS A 137 25.51 -22.76 47.06
N SER A 138 24.70 -21.94 47.71
CA SER A 138 24.74 -21.82 49.16
C SER A 138 24.33 -23.13 49.84
N GLN A 139 24.93 -23.43 51.01
CA GLN A 139 24.59 -24.62 51.78
C GLN A 139 23.08 -24.70 52.06
N LYS A 140 22.46 -23.57 52.39
CA LYS A 140 21.00 -23.46 52.56
C LYS A 140 20.21 -23.94 51.34
N SER A 141 20.67 -23.66 50.12
CA SER A 141 20.00 -24.09 48.89
C SER A 141 20.13 -25.60 48.67
N ILE A 142 21.31 -26.15 48.98
CA ILE A 142 21.57 -27.60 48.94
C ILE A 142 20.68 -28.30 49.98
N ASP A 143 20.65 -27.80 51.21
CA ASP A 143 19.83 -28.36 52.30
C ASP A 143 18.34 -28.31 51.98
N ASN A 144 17.85 -27.21 51.39
CA ASN A 144 16.46 -27.09 50.94
C ASN A 144 16.12 -28.10 49.84
N LEU A 145 17.03 -28.32 48.89
CA LEU A 145 16.84 -29.30 47.83
C LEU A 145 16.82 -30.73 48.39
N GLN A 146 17.76 -31.04 49.30
CA GLN A 146 17.81 -32.31 50.03
C GLN A 146 16.52 -32.55 50.83
N ALA A 147 16.07 -31.57 51.62
CA ALA A 147 14.82 -31.65 52.36
C ALA A 147 13.61 -31.87 51.44
N SER A 148 13.59 -31.28 50.24
CA SER A 148 12.55 -31.53 49.25
C SER A 148 12.63 -32.95 48.63
N ILE A 149 13.81 -33.58 48.58
CA ILE A 149 13.99 -34.95 48.11
C ILE A 149 13.53 -35.94 49.18
N ASP A 150 13.77 -35.62 50.46
CA ASP A 150 13.43 -36.47 51.61
C ASP A 150 11.95 -36.35 52.02
N ALA A 151 11.24 -35.33 51.51
CA ALA A 151 9.83 -35.13 51.77
C ALA A 151 8.97 -36.27 51.19
N VAL A 152 8.18 -36.92 52.04
CA VAL A 152 7.24 -37.97 51.63
C VAL A 152 6.08 -37.34 50.84
N LEU A 153 5.77 -37.90 49.67
CA LEU A 153 4.60 -37.52 48.90
C LEU A 153 3.32 -37.90 49.64
N ASP A 154 2.50 -36.90 49.98
CA ASP A 154 1.15 -37.14 50.46
C ASP A 154 0.29 -37.67 49.31
N THR A 155 -0.14 -38.92 49.44
CA THR A 155 -1.02 -39.60 48.51
C THR A 155 -2.39 -39.86 49.12
N GLY A 156 -2.82 -39.09 50.12
CA GLY A 156 -4.18 -39.12 50.65
C GLY A 156 -5.21 -38.56 49.67
N ASP A 157 -6.49 -38.90 49.84
CA ASP A 157 -7.56 -38.49 48.93
C ASP A 157 -7.69 -36.97 48.81
N GLU A 158 -7.58 -36.23 49.92
CA GLU A 158 -7.65 -34.77 49.91
C GLU A 158 -6.47 -34.13 49.15
N ALA A 159 -5.27 -34.68 49.30
CA ALA A 159 -4.10 -34.22 48.54
C ALA A 159 -4.26 -34.47 47.05
N VAL A 160 -4.78 -35.64 46.66
CA VAL A 160 -5.06 -35.97 45.25
C VAL A 160 -6.18 -35.09 44.67
N LYS A 161 -7.24 -34.78 45.44
CA LYS A 161 -8.27 -33.82 45.01
C LYS A 161 -7.68 -32.43 44.75
N ALA A 162 -6.88 -31.93 45.69
CA ALA A 162 -6.22 -30.64 45.54
C ALA A 162 -5.25 -30.62 44.34
N TYR A 163 -4.59 -31.75 44.06
CA TYR A 163 -3.77 -31.91 42.85
C TYR A 163 -4.63 -31.86 41.58
N ILE A 164 -5.75 -32.58 41.52
CA ILE A 164 -6.68 -32.55 40.38
C ILE A 164 -7.16 -31.12 40.13
N ASP A 165 -7.57 -30.39 41.17
CA ASP A 165 -8.08 -29.02 41.03
C ASP A 165 -7.02 -28.08 40.47
N LYS A 166 -5.77 -28.18 40.94
CA LYS A 166 -4.64 -27.42 40.38
C LYS A 166 -4.38 -27.76 38.91
N GLN A 167 -4.42 -29.05 38.56
CA GLN A 167 -4.23 -29.49 37.17
C GLN A 167 -5.36 -28.98 36.27
N LYS A 168 -6.61 -29.02 36.74
CA LYS A 168 -7.74 -28.43 36.03
C LYS A 168 -7.52 -26.94 35.78
N GLN A 169 -7.26 -26.14 36.82
CA GLN A 169 -7.00 -24.70 36.67
C GLN A 169 -5.88 -24.41 35.66
N TRP A 170 -4.79 -25.17 35.72
CA TRP A 170 -3.67 -24.97 34.79
C TRP A 170 -4.03 -25.31 33.34
N VAL A 171 -4.71 -26.43 33.12
CA VAL A 171 -5.13 -26.86 31.77
C VAL A 171 -6.20 -25.94 31.20
N GLU A 172 -7.11 -25.42 32.03
CA GLU A 172 -8.11 -24.41 31.63
C GLU A 172 -7.44 -23.15 31.08
N ILE A 173 -6.53 -22.56 31.85
CA ILE A 173 -5.75 -21.38 31.44
C ILE A 173 -4.95 -21.68 30.16
N LYS A 174 -4.37 -22.89 30.05
CA LYS A 174 -3.63 -23.31 28.85
C LYS A 174 -4.53 -23.39 27.62
N VAL A 175 -5.73 -23.98 27.73
CA VAL A 175 -6.70 -24.08 26.63
C VAL A 175 -7.13 -22.69 26.19
N GLU A 176 -7.48 -21.80 27.11
CA GLU A 176 -7.87 -20.42 26.78
C GLU A 176 -6.76 -19.67 26.05
N ARG A 177 -5.52 -19.79 26.53
CA ARG A 177 -4.36 -19.15 25.90
C ARG A 177 -4.14 -19.66 24.48
N ILE A 178 -4.18 -20.97 24.27
CA ILE A 178 -3.94 -21.56 22.94
C ILE A 178 -5.11 -21.25 21.99
N TYR A 179 -6.35 -21.23 22.50
CA TYR A 179 -7.51 -20.81 21.72
C TYR A 179 -7.36 -19.36 21.22
N LYS A 180 -6.90 -18.45 22.09
CA LYS A 180 -6.60 -17.06 21.68
C LYS A 180 -5.53 -17.01 20.59
N GLN A 181 -4.43 -17.75 20.74
CA GLN A 181 -3.36 -17.80 19.73
C GLN A 181 -3.86 -18.37 18.40
N TRP A 182 -4.71 -19.41 18.42
CA TRP A 182 -5.32 -19.94 17.21
C TRP A 182 -6.26 -18.92 16.55
N GLY A 183 -7.09 -18.23 17.34
CA GLY A 183 -7.94 -17.14 16.86
C GLY A 183 -7.15 -15.98 16.25
N GLU A 184 -6.03 -15.60 16.85
CA GLU A 184 -5.10 -14.58 16.32
C GLU A 184 -4.48 -15.03 14.99
N ALA A 185 -4.07 -16.30 14.88
CA ALA A 185 -3.55 -16.86 13.62
C ALA A 185 -4.60 -16.86 12.50
N MET A 186 -5.85 -17.23 12.82
CA MET A 186 -6.99 -17.17 11.89
C MET A 186 -7.26 -15.73 11.42
N LYS A 187 -7.29 -14.79 12.37
CA LYS A 187 -7.49 -13.37 12.06
C LYS A 187 -6.37 -12.82 11.18
N ASN A 188 -5.11 -13.11 11.50
CA ASN A 188 -3.96 -12.69 10.71
C ASN A 188 -4.03 -13.22 9.27
N ALA A 189 -4.39 -14.49 9.08
CA ALA A 189 -4.60 -15.04 7.74
C ALA A 189 -5.74 -14.34 6.98
N ALA A 190 -6.87 -14.06 7.64
CA ALA A 190 -7.98 -13.33 7.03
C ALA A 190 -7.58 -11.89 6.64
N ASP A 191 -6.92 -11.15 7.53
CA ASP A 191 -6.46 -9.78 7.27
C ASP A 191 -5.46 -9.74 6.09
N LYS A 192 -4.56 -10.74 5.99
CA LYS A 192 -3.65 -10.91 4.85
C LYS A 192 -4.38 -11.15 3.54
N ASN A 193 -5.44 -11.96 3.55
CA ASN A 193 -6.25 -12.23 2.36
C ASN A 193 -6.96 -10.96 1.87
N ILE A 194 -7.60 -10.20 2.78
CA ILE A 194 -8.24 -8.92 2.44
C ILE A 194 -7.24 -7.95 1.83
N TRP A 195 -6.07 -7.81 2.46
CA TRP A 195 -5.02 -6.92 1.95
C TRP A 195 -4.54 -7.35 0.55
N MET A 196 -4.35 -8.65 0.33
CA MET A 196 -3.89 -9.19 -0.96
C MET A 196 -4.94 -9.01 -2.05
N GLU A 197 -6.21 -9.21 -1.75
CA GLU A 197 -7.32 -8.95 -2.67
C GLU A 197 -7.35 -7.48 -3.09
N GLN A 198 -7.37 -6.56 -2.13
CA GLN A 198 -7.32 -5.11 -2.38
C GLN A 198 -6.10 -4.71 -3.21
N PHE A 199 -4.93 -5.28 -2.89
CA PHE A 199 -3.71 -5.04 -3.65
C PHE A 199 -3.85 -5.49 -5.11
N LEU A 200 -4.28 -6.74 -5.35
CA LEU A 200 -4.41 -7.28 -6.70
C LEU A 200 -5.47 -6.53 -7.53
N GLU A 201 -6.59 -6.17 -6.93
CA GLU A 201 -7.61 -5.32 -7.56
C GLU A 201 -7.06 -3.95 -7.92
N SER A 202 -6.28 -3.32 -7.02
CA SER A 202 -5.66 -2.03 -7.30
C SER A 202 -4.69 -2.08 -8.50
N LEU A 203 -3.96 -3.19 -8.67
CA LEU A 203 -3.08 -3.39 -9.81
C LEU A 203 -3.87 -3.56 -11.11
N ALA A 204 -4.98 -4.31 -11.08
CA ALA A 204 -5.86 -4.46 -12.23
C ALA A 204 -6.47 -3.10 -12.64
N LEU A 205 -6.89 -2.29 -11.67
CA LEU A 205 -7.37 -0.92 -11.91
C LEU A 205 -6.28 0.00 -12.47
N MET A 206 -5.05 -0.09 -11.97
CA MET A 206 -3.92 0.66 -12.51
C MET A 206 -3.65 0.30 -13.98
N GLU A 207 -3.66 -0.99 -14.32
CA GLU A 207 -3.50 -1.46 -15.69
C GLU A 207 -4.66 -1.01 -16.60
N ALA A 208 -5.90 -1.09 -16.10
CA ALA A 208 -7.09 -0.60 -16.81
C ALA A 208 -7.00 0.91 -17.08
N ARG A 209 -6.55 1.70 -16.09
CA ARG A 209 -6.32 3.15 -16.26
C ARG A 209 -5.23 3.45 -17.30
N ARG A 210 -4.17 2.64 -17.37
CA ARG A 210 -3.11 2.79 -18.38
C ARG A 210 -3.64 2.60 -19.80
N LYS A 211 -4.60 1.71 -20.00
CA LYS A 211 -5.17 1.38 -21.32
C LYS A 211 -6.21 2.39 -21.82
N LYS A 212 -6.63 3.38 -21.01
CA LYS A 212 -7.63 4.36 -21.42
C LYS A 212 -7.12 5.23 -22.56
N LYS A 213 -8.02 5.60 -23.48
CA LYS A 213 -7.70 6.60 -24.51
C LYS A 213 -7.41 7.94 -23.83
N THR A 214 -6.26 8.51 -24.13
CA THR A 214 -5.92 9.88 -23.73
C THR A 214 -6.65 10.88 -24.61
N ILE A 215 -7.34 11.84 -24.01
CA ILE A 215 -7.89 13.02 -24.68
C ILE A 215 -7.20 14.25 -24.10
N PHE A 216 -6.55 15.04 -24.95
CA PHE A 216 -5.91 16.29 -24.58
C PHE A 216 -6.95 17.40 -24.54
N LEU A 217 -7.18 17.97 -23.36
CA LEU A 217 -8.06 19.11 -23.17
C LEU A 217 -7.22 20.37 -23.30
N ILE A 218 -7.52 21.22 -24.28
CA ILE A 218 -6.83 22.50 -24.50
C ILE A 218 -7.72 23.62 -23.99
N ILE A 219 -7.29 24.22 -22.88
CA ILE A 219 -8.08 25.17 -22.12
C ILE A 219 -7.47 26.55 -22.27
N GLY A 220 -8.33 27.57 -22.31
CA GLY A 220 -7.90 28.93 -22.03
C GLY A 220 -8.90 29.96 -22.52
N ARG A 221 -8.74 31.17 -22.01
CA ARG A 221 -9.64 32.28 -22.28
C ARG A 221 -9.70 32.68 -23.76
N SER A 222 -10.64 33.54 -24.12
CA SER A 222 -10.83 34.00 -25.50
C SER A 222 -9.63 34.80 -26.05
N ALA A 223 -9.37 34.65 -27.36
CA ALA A 223 -8.32 35.34 -28.14
C ALA A 223 -6.84 35.01 -27.80
N ILE A 224 -6.58 33.96 -27.04
CA ILE A 224 -5.22 33.56 -26.67
C ILE A 224 -4.52 32.65 -27.69
N GLY A 225 -5.20 32.23 -28.76
CA GLY A 225 -4.63 31.35 -29.80
C GLY A 225 -4.78 29.83 -29.58
N LYS A 226 -5.54 29.40 -28.57
CA LYS A 226 -5.72 27.98 -28.20
C LYS A 226 -6.13 27.06 -29.38
N SER A 227 -7.13 27.44 -30.17
CA SER A 227 -7.60 26.61 -31.30
C SER A 227 -6.54 26.52 -32.41
N SER A 228 -5.81 27.61 -32.68
CA SER A 228 -4.75 27.63 -33.68
C SER A 228 -3.56 26.74 -33.28
N LEU A 229 -3.15 26.81 -32.01
CA LEU A 229 -2.10 25.94 -31.47
C LEU A 229 -2.53 24.47 -31.52
N ALA A 230 -3.75 24.15 -31.05
CA ALA A 230 -4.27 22.79 -31.04
C ALA A 230 -4.34 22.19 -32.45
N ARG A 231 -4.83 22.96 -33.43
CA ARG A 231 -4.94 22.52 -34.82
C ARG A 231 -3.58 22.20 -35.45
N GLU A 232 -2.60 23.07 -35.26
CA GLU A 232 -1.26 22.86 -35.79
C GLU A 232 -0.56 21.66 -35.11
N ALA A 233 -0.70 21.53 -33.79
CA ALA A 233 -0.18 20.36 -33.07
C ALA A 233 -0.85 19.04 -33.54
N CYS A 234 -2.18 19.04 -33.72
CA CYS A 234 -2.91 17.88 -34.26
C CYS A 234 -2.39 17.48 -35.65
N LYS A 235 -2.18 18.46 -36.53
CA LYS A 235 -1.66 18.24 -37.88
C LYS A 235 -0.28 17.58 -37.86
N ARG A 236 0.64 18.05 -37.00
CA ARG A 236 2.00 17.50 -36.89
C ARG A 236 2.02 16.08 -36.31
N LEU A 237 1.11 15.79 -35.40
CA LEU A 237 1.03 14.49 -34.71
C LEU A 237 0.11 13.48 -35.39
N GLY A 238 -0.66 13.89 -36.41
CA GLY A 238 -1.68 13.03 -37.03
C GLY A 238 -2.86 12.72 -36.10
N LEU A 239 -3.16 13.62 -35.16
CA LEU A 239 -4.25 13.46 -34.18
C LEU A 239 -5.54 14.13 -34.66
N LYS A 240 -6.69 13.61 -34.22
CA LYS A 240 -8.01 14.15 -34.61
C LYS A 240 -8.54 15.11 -33.55
N MET A 241 -8.84 16.35 -33.94
CA MET A 241 -9.48 17.32 -33.06
C MET A 241 -11.00 17.05 -32.97
N VAL A 242 -11.61 17.31 -31.82
CA VAL A 242 -13.08 17.28 -31.64
C VAL A 242 -13.72 18.38 -32.50
N LYS A 243 -14.78 18.00 -33.23
CA LYS A 243 -15.74 18.94 -33.82
C LYS A 243 -17.03 18.91 -33.01
N SER A 244 -17.28 19.92 -32.19
CA SER A 244 -18.44 19.92 -31.27
C SER A 244 -19.71 20.48 -31.93
N TYR A 245 -20.88 20.05 -31.49
CA TYR A 245 -22.14 20.64 -31.93
C TYR A 245 -22.33 22.02 -31.29
N THR A 246 -23.01 22.92 -32.02
CA THR A 246 -23.46 24.19 -31.46
C THR A 246 -24.76 24.69 -32.09
N THR A 247 -25.59 25.36 -31.29
CA THR A 247 -26.80 26.08 -31.75
C THR A 247 -26.52 27.53 -32.15
N ARG A 248 -25.26 27.98 -32.05
CA ARG A 248 -24.86 29.32 -32.49
C ARG A 248 -24.91 29.41 -34.02
N PRO A 249 -25.44 30.49 -34.62
CA PRO A 249 -25.30 30.73 -36.06
C PRO A 249 -23.84 30.76 -36.50
N MET A 250 -23.55 30.15 -37.66
CA MET A 250 -22.25 30.22 -38.31
C MET A 250 -21.87 31.68 -38.58
N ARG A 251 -20.61 32.07 -38.28
CA ARG A 251 -20.16 33.43 -38.59
C ARG A 251 -19.88 33.61 -40.08
N PRO A 252 -19.95 34.84 -40.63
CA PRO A 252 -19.64 35.09 -42.03
C PRO A 252 -18.24 34.66 -42.51
N ASN A 253 -17.30 34.49 -41.57
CA ASN A 253 -15.92 34.07 -41.83
C ASN A 253 -15.62 32.64 -41.33
N GLU A 254 -16.63 31.87 -40.95
CA GLU A 254 -16.53 30.45 -40.64
C GLU A 254 -17.00 29.64 -41.86
N ASP A 255 -16.43 28.47 -42.05
CA ASP A 255 -16.76 27.53 -43.12
C ASP A 255 -17.05 26.17 -42.49
N SER A 256 -18.11 25.48 -42.93
CA SER A 256 -18.58 24.23 -42.30
C SER A 256 -17.55 23.10 -42.31
N GLU A 257 -16.69 23.05 -43.32
CA GLU A 257 -15.67 22.01 -43.45
C GLU A 257 -14.48 22.25 -42.51
N THR A 258 -14.13 23.52 -42.31
CA THR A 258 -12.94 23.95 -41.55
C THR A 258 -13.26 24.44 -40.12
N SER A 259 -14.54 24.57 -39.79
CA SER A 259 -15.03 24.93 -38.46
C SER A 259 -14.69 23.85 -37.43
N ASP A 260 -14.41 24.30 -36.21
CA ASP A 260 -14.27 23.45 -35.03
C ASP A 260 -15.66 22.97 -34.52
N HIS A 261 -16.75 23.42 -35.17
CA HIS A 261 -18.13 23.12 -34.79
C HIS A 261 -19.01 22.61 -35.93
N ILE A 262 -19.94 21.72 -35.57
CA ILE A 262 -21.10 21.31 -36.36
C ILE A 262 -22.28 22.19 -35.94
N PHE A 263 -22.88 22.91 -36.89
CA PHE A 263 -23.95 23.87 -36.60
C PHE A 263 -25.32 23.23 -36.76
N ILE A 264 -26.15 23.29 -35.72
CA ILE A 264 -27.49 22.70 -35.67
C ILE A 264 -28.49 23.72 -35.11
N THR A 265 -29.79 23.43 -35.20
CA THR A 265 -30.84 24.24 -34.56
C THR A 265 -31.07 23.82 -33.10
N PRO A 266 -31.65 24.69 -32.25
CA PRO A 266 -32.02 24.32 -30.88
C PRO A 266 -32.94 23.10 -30.78
N GLU A 267 -33.84 22.90 -31.74
CA GLU A 267 -34.77 21.77 -31.77
C GLU A 267 -34.06 20.44 -32.05
N GLU A 268 -32.94 20.46 -32.76
CA GLU A 268 -32.16 19.26 -33.10
C GLU A 268 -31.34 18.73 -31.91
N VAL A 269 -31.09 19.55 -30.88
CA VAL A 269 -30.29 19.18 -29.69
C VAL A 269 -30.88 17.95 -28.97
N GLU A 270 -32.22 17.88 -28.89
CA GLU A 270 -32.90 16.81 -28.15
C GLU A 270 -32.61 15.41 -28.73
N GLN A 271 -32.31 15.33 -30.04
CA GLN A 271 -31.97 14.09 -30.72
C GLN A 271 -30.69 13.45 -30.18
N PHE A 272 -29.78 14.26 -29.62
CA PHE A 272 -28.48 13.81 -29.12
C PHE A 272 -28.45 13.65 -27.61
N ARG A 273 -29.52 14.02 -26.88
CA ARG A 273 -29.48 14.22 -25.42
C ARG A 273 -28.93 13.02 -24.64
N GLN A 274 -29.20 11.80 -25.08
CA GLN A 274 -28.69 10.59 -24.42
C GLN A 274 -27.20 10.32 -24.69
N ASP A 275 -26.66 10.83 -25.80
CA ASP A 275 -25.28 10.60 -26.23
C ASP A 275 -24.32 11.73 -25.85
N ILE A 276 -24.83 12.84 -25.30
CA ILE A 276 -24.03 13.99 -24.88
C ILE A 276 -23.11 13.60 -23.71
N VAL A 277 -21.81 13.75 -23.92
CA VAL A 277 -20.79 13.46 -22.90
C VAL A 277 -20.17 14.73 -22.32
N ALA A 278 -20.15 15.85 -23.05
CA ALA A 278 -19.81 17.16 -22.52
C ALA A 278 -20.79 18.21 -23.03
N TYR A 279 -21.19 19.13 -22.17
CA TYR A 279 -22.14 20.18 -22.48
C TYR A 279 -21.77 21.48 -21.77
N THR A 280 -21.94 22.61 -22.46
CA THR A 280 -21.88 23.95 -21.87
C THR A 280 -22.88 24.87 -22.58
N ARG A 281 -23.26 25.96 -21.91
CA ARG A 281 -24.10 27.01 -22.50
C ARG A 281 -23.43 28.36 -22.34
N ILE A 282 -23.18 29.04 -23.46
CA ILE A 282 -22.46 30.31 -23.50
C ILE A 282 -23.24 31.30 -24.36
N ASN A 283 -23.57 32.47 -23.80
CA ASN A 283 -24.32 33.54 -24.48
C ASN A 283 -25.63 33.04 -25.13
N GLY A 284 -26.37 32.20 -24.42
CA GLY A 284 -27.65 31.66 -24.87
C GLY A 284 -27.57 30.45 -25.79
N TYR A 285 -26.40 30.19 -26.39
CA TYR A 285 -26.16 29.05 -27.29
C TYR A 285 -25.60 27.83 -26.56
N GLU A 286 -25.99 26.66 -27.05
CA GLU A 286 -25.58 25.37 -26.53
C GLU A 286 -24.37 24.88 -27.31
N TYR A 287 -23.45 24.22 -26.61
CA TYR A 287 -22.28 23.57 -27.17
C TYR A 287 -22.11 22.20 -26.52
N PHE A 288 -21.95 21.15 -27.32
CA PHE A 288 -21.81 19.80 -26.78
C PHE A 288 -21.02 18.87 -27.67
N VAL A 289 -20.57 17.75 -27.11
CA VAL A 289 -19.97 16.65 -27.86
C VAL A 289 -20.67 15.34 -27.49
N THR A 290 -20.83 14.46 -28.46
CA THR A 290 -21.37 13.12 -28.25
C THR A 290 -20.26 12.10 -27.96
N SER A 291 -20.63 10.97 -27.36
CA SER A 291 -19.71 9.85 -27.09
C SER A 291 -18.97 9.38 -28.34
N ASP A 292 -19.67 9.27 -29.49
CA ASP A 292 -19.08 8.84 -30.76
C ASP A 292 -17.95 9.78 -31.23
N ILE A 293 -18.23 11.08 -31.30
CA ILE A 293 -17.22 12.08 -31.70
C ILE A 293 -16.03 12.05 -30.76
N LEU A 294 -16.26 12.02 -29.45
CA LEU A 294 -15.17 11.99 -28.47
C LEU A 294 -14.31 10.73 -28.63
N SER A 295 -14.93 9.55 -28.82
CA SER A 295 -14.22 8.28 -28.95
C SER A 295 -13.29 8.22 -30.17
N GLN A 296 -13.61 8.98 -31.22
CA GLN A 296 -12.83 9.06 -32.45
C GLN A 296 -11.79 10.19 -32.41
N SER A 297 -11.91 11.16 -31.50
CA SER A 297 -11.00 12.31 -31.39
C SER A 297 -9.95 12.13 -30.30
N ASP A 298 -8.87 12.91 -30.35
CA ASP A 298 -7.74 12.86 -29.42
C ASP A 298 -7.52 14.19 -28.70
N VAL A 299 -8.01 15.30 -29.26
CA VAL A 299 -7.79 16.66 -28.75
C VAL A 299 -9.10 17.43 -28.71
N TYR A 300 -9.41 18.05 -27.58
CA TYR A 300 -10.63 18.82 -27.39
C TYR A 300 -10.31 20.21 -26.84
N VAL A 301 -10.59 21.25 -27.64
CA VAL A 301 -10.59 22.63 -27.16
C VAL A 301 -11.89 22.87 -26.39
N ILE A 302 -11.80 23.05 -25.08
CA ILE A 302 -12.95 23.02 -24.16
C ILE A 302 -12.83 24.10 -23.08
N ASP A 303 -13.98 24.61 -22.63
CA ASP A 303 -14.10 25.53 -21.50
C ASP A 303 -14.23 24.79 -20.15
N PRO A 304 -13.92 25.44 -19.02
CA PRO A 304 -13.99 24.81 -17.70
C PRO A 304 -15.33 24.11 -17.38
N ASN A 305 -16.47 24.73 -17.69
CA ASN A 305 -17.78 24.09 -17.42
C ASN A 305 -17.98 22.81 -18.26
N GLY A 306 -17.53 22.83 -19.52
CA GLY A 306 -17.51 21.65 -20.37
C GLY A 306 -16.65 20.52 -19.79
N ILE A 307 -15.53 20.84 -19.14
CA ILE A 307 -14.64 19.85 -18.49
C ILE A 307 -15.36 19.19 -17.32
N ASP A 308 -16.02 19.97 -16.47
CA ASP A 308 -16.76 19.43 -15.32
C ASP A 308 -17.86 18.46 -15.77
N SER A 309 -18.58 18.81 -16.84
CA SER A 309 -19.55 17.91 -17.46
C SER A 309 -18.89 16.66 -18.03
N LEU A 310 -17.77 16.80 -18.74
CA LEU A 310 -17.05 15.71 -19.39
C LEU A 310 -16.50 14.70 -18.37
N ILE A 311 -15.82 15.18 -17.33
CA ILE A 311 -15.25 14.34 -16.28
C ILE A 311 -16.35 13.59 -15.54
N ARG A 312 -17.46 14.26 -15.22
CA ARG A 312 -18.61 13.63 -14.54
C ARG A 312 -19.20 12.49 -15.34
N ASN A 313 -19.32 12.65 -16.66
CA ASN A 313 -20.02 11.70 -17.50
C ASN A 313 -19.11 10.54 -17.96
N VAL A 314 -17.84 10.81 -18.25
CA VAL A 314 -16.93 9.83 -18.89
C VAL A 314 -15.51 9.82 -18.32
N GLY A 315 -15.26 10.39 -17.14
CA GLY A 315 -13.95 10.38 -16.47
C GLY A 315 -13.42 8.97 -16.18
N GLU A 316 -14.31 7.98 -16.08
CA GLU A 316 -13.92 6.59 -15.94
C GLU A 316 -13.53 5.92 -17.28
N SER A 317 -13.91 6.49 -18.42
CA SER A 317 -13.64 5.89 -19.74
C SER A 317 -12.36 6.40 -20.39
N TYR A 318 -11.97 7.65 -20.10
CA TYR A 318 -10.84 8.32 -20.73
C TYR A 318 -9.79 8.77 -19.71
N ARG A 319 -8.57 8.97 -20.18
CA ARG A 319 -7.55 9.74 -19.45
C ARG A 319 -7.57 11.15 -20.01
N PHE A 320 -7.82 12.15 -19.19
CA PHE A 320 -7.75 13.55 -19.60
C PHE A 320 -6.40 14.15 -19.24
N VAL A 321 -5.81 14.91 -20.17
CA VAL A 321 -4.62 15.73 -19.92
C VAL A 321 -5.00 17.18 -20.18
N GLN A 322 -5.04 17.98 -19.13
CA GLN A 322 -5.46 19.39 -19.18
C GLN A 322 -4.27 20.30 -19.42
N ILE A 323 -4.27 21.01 -20.55
CA ILE A 323 -3.22 21.94 -20.96
C ILE A 323 -3.81 23.35 -21.00
N TYR A 324 -3.46 24.16 -20.02
CA TYR A 324 -3.89 25.55 -19.93
C TYR A 324 -2.98 26.47 -20.75
N ILE A 325 -3.54 27.14 -21.75
CA ILE A 325 -2.85 28.18 -22.51
C ILE A 325 -3.11 29.52 -21.82
N SER A 326 -2.04 30.24 -21.48
CA SER A 326 -2.12 31.56 -20.86
C SER A 326 -1.57 32.64 -21.78
N THR A 327 -2.22 33.81 -21.79
CA THR A 327 -1.75 34.98 -22.53
C THR A 327 -2.21 36.24 -21.80
N PRO A 328 -1.32 37.23 -21.54
CA PRO A 328 -1.70 38.50 -20.96
C PRO A 328 -2.83 39.18 -21.73
N TYR A 329 -3.80 39.75 -21.01
CA TYR A 329 -4.98 40.39 -21.59
C TYR A 329 -4.64 41.41 -22.69
N LYS A 330 -3.62 42.26 -22.47
CA LYS A 330 -3.18 43.26 -23.48
C LYS A 330 -2.77 42.63 -24.81
N ILE A 331 -2.17 41.43 -24.79
CA ILE A 331 -1.78 40.70 -26.01
C ILE A 331 -3.03 40.08 -26.66
N ALA A 332 -3.90 39.46 -25.87
CA ALA A 332 -5.16 38.90 -26.34
C ALA A 332 -6.05 39.96 -27.01
N LEU A 333 -6.16 41.15 -26.41
CA LEU A 333 -6.88 42.30 -26.95
C LEU A 333 -6.30 42.76 -28.30
N LYS A 334 -4.97 42.90 -28.40
CA LYS A 334 -4.31 43.23 -29.67
C LYS A 334 -4.60 42.19 -30.76
N ARG A 335 -4.56 40.90 -30.41
CA ARG A 335 -4.91 39.79 -31.32
C ARG A 335 -6.39 39.87 -31.74
N ALA A 336 -7.29 40.19 -30.82
CA ALA A 336 -8.72 40.35 -31.08
C ALA A 336 -9.03 41.54 -32.01
N ILE A 337 -8.39 42.68 -31.81
CA ILE A 337 -8.51 43.86 -32.68
C ILE A 337 -8.00 43.53 -34.10
N LYS A 338 -6.84 42.88 -34.21
CA LYS A 338 -6.24 42.51 -35.51
C LYS A 338 -7.15 41.59 -36.35
N ARG A 339 -7.94 40.73 -35.70
CA ARG A 339 -8.92 39.85 -36.38
C ARG A 339 -10.29 40.49 -36.60
N GLY A 340 -10.48 41.76 -36.23
CA GLY A 340 -11.76 42.47 -36.36
C GLY A 340 -12.86 42.00 -35.39
N ASP A 341 -12.50 41.46 -34.23
CA ASP A 341 -13.47 40.93 -33.27
C ASP A 341 -14.09 42.03 -32.40
N LYS A 342 -15.30 42.45 -32.78
CA LYS A 342 -16.03 43.54 -32.11
C LYS A 342 -16.61 43.16 -30.75
N ASN A 343 -16.73 41.86 -30.44
CA ASN A 343 -17.39 41.37 -29.21
C ASN A 343 -16.39 40.74 -28.23
N PHE A 344 -15.10 41.11 -28.31
CA PHE A 344 -14.06 40.52 -27.48
C PHE A 344 -14.32 40.71 -25.98
N GLU A 345 -14.66 41.93 -25.55
CA GLU A 345 -14.93 42.23 -24.14
C GLU A 345 -16.14 41.48 -23.60
N GLU A 346 -17.24 41.44 -24.34
CA GLU A 346 -18.45 40.69 -23.96
C GLU A 346 -18.13 39.21 -23.76
N ARG A 347 -17.31 38.60 -24.65
CA ARG A 347 -16.89 37.20 -24.49
C ARG A 347 -16.00 37.02 -23.26
N ARG A 348 -15.03 37.91 -23.05
CA ARG A 348 -14.17 37.88 -21.85
C ARG A 348 -14.99 37.98 -20.57
N ILE A 349 -16.00 38.84 -20.53
CA ILE A 349 -16.90 38.97 -19.37
C ILE A 349 -17.74 37.71 -19.19
N SER A 350 -18.33 37.19 -20.27
CA SER A 350 -19.19 35.99 -20.20
C SER A 350 -18.45 34.72 -19.72
N GLU A 351 -17.15 34.65 -19.95
CA GLU A 351 -16.32 33.51 -19.53
C GLU A 351 -15.69 33.72 -18.14
N ASN A 352 -15.73 34.92 -17.56
CA ASN A 352 -15.03 35.23 -16.30
C ASN A 352 -15.40 34.29 -15.16
N SER A 353 -16.69 34.08 -14.91
CA SER A 353 -17.13 33.27 -13.76
C SER A 353 -16.55 31.84 -13.79
N GLN A 354 -16.51 31.20 -14.95
CA GLN A 354 -15.96 29.85 -15.07
C GLN A 354 -14.43 29.83 -15.06
N PHE A 355 -13.77 30.82 -15.69
CA PHE A 355 -12.31 30.85 -15.74
C PHE A 355 -11.68 31.34 -14.43
N GLU A 356 -12.29 32.26 -13.68
CA GLU A 356 -11.74 32.72 -12.40
C GLU A 356 -11.64 31.56 -11.39
N GLN A 357 -12.68 30.74 -11.30
CA GLN A 357 -12.66 29.57 -10.43
C GLN A 357 -11.64 28.53 -10.91
N TYR A 358 -11.62 28.25 -12.22
CA TYR A 358 -10.67 27.30 -12.80
C TYR A 358 -9.21 27.76 -12.63
N GLU A 359 -8.92 29.03 -12.88
CA GLU A 359 -7.60 29.65 -12.70
C GLU A 359 -7.17 29.66 -11.23
N LYS A 360 -8.10 29.90 -10.30
CA LYS A 360 -7.82 29.86 -8.86
C LYS A 360 -7.48 28.45 -8.36
N ASN A 361 -8.11 27.43 -8.94
CA ASN A 361 -7.94 26.04 -8.52
C ASN A 361 -6.73 25.35 -9.16
N GLU A 362 -6.17 25.93 -10.24
CA GLU A 362 -5.04 25.40 -11.00
C GLU A 362 -5.12 23.89 -11.33
N PRO A 363 -6.25 23.36 -11.86
CA PRO A 363 -6.44 21.92 -12.03
C PRO A 363 -5.69 21.34 -13.24
N TRP A 364 -4.94 22.15 -13.98
CA TRP A 364 -4.25 21.73 -15.20
C TRP A 364 -2.99 20.93 -14.90
N ASP A 365 -2.70 19.95 -15.77
CA ASP A 365 -1.44 19.20 -15.72
C ASP A 365 -0.27 20.05 -16.25
N TYR A 366 -0.56 20.92 -17.23
CA TYR A 366 0.43 21.76 -17.90
C TYR A 366 -0.09 23.17 -18.13
N ILE A 367 0.80 24.17 -18.03
CA ILE A 367 0.55 25.55 -18.43
C ILE A 367 1.56 26.00 -19.47
N ILE A 368 1.07 26.64 -20.55
CA ILE A 368 1.90 27.19 -21.63
C ILE A 368 1.61 28.68 -21.80
N GLY A 369 2.64 29.51 -21.67
CA GLY A 369 2.56 30.94 -21.95
C GLY A 369 2.67 31.24 -23.44
N ASN A 370 1.56 31.60 -24.10
CA ASN A 370 1.54 31.99 -25.51
C ASN A 370 1.80 33.49 -25.70
N THR A 371 2.97 33.95 -25.23
CA THR A 371 3.42 35.35 -25.30
C THR A 371 4.44 35.60 -26.40
N GLY A 372 5.16 34.57 -26.82
CA GLY A 372 6.26 34.64 -27.78
C GLY A 372 5.87 34.28 -29.20
N ASP A 373 6.81 33.65 -29.90
CA ASP A 373 6.65 33.10 -31.23
C ASP A 373 5.65 31.92 -31.24
N PHE A 374 4.87 31.85 -32.31
CA PHE A 374 3.85 30.81 -32.50
C PHE A 374 4.49 29.43 -32.65
N GLU A 375 5.58 29.32 -33.40
CA GLU A 375 6.24 28.05 -33.72
C GLU A 375 6.80 27.38 -32.47
N SER A 376 7.55 28.11 -31.65
CA SER A 376 8.09 27.63 -30.38
C SER A 376 6.98 27.16 -29.42
N THR A 377 5.83 27.84 -29.42
CA THR A 377 4.68 27.47 -28.58
C THR A 377 4.03 26.18 -29.09
N VAL A 378 3.96 25.99 -30.41
CA VAL A 378 3.49 24.74 -31.03
C VAL A 378 4.44 23.60 -30.71
N GLU A 379 5.76 23.79 -30.83
CA GLU A 379 6.76 22.77 -30.50
C GLU A 379 6.60 22.27 -29.06
N LEU A 380 6.48 23.18 -28.10
CA LEU A 380 6.25 22.82 -26.69
C LEU A 380 4.96 22.01 -26.50
N LEU A 381 3.87 22.43 -27.16
CA LEU A 381 2.59 21.70 -27.10
C LEU A 381 2.71 20.30 -27.71
N VAL A 382 3.39 20.19 -28.86
CA VAL A 382 3.66 18.93 -29.56
C VAL A 382 4.49 17.99 -28.67
N ASP A 383 5.53 18.49 -28.01
CA ASP A 383 6.37 17.68 -27.13
C ASP A 383 5.59 17.12 -25.93
N ILE A 384 4.78 17.97 -25.27
CA ILE A 384 3.91 17.55 -24.17
C ILE A 384 2.95 16.46 -24.65
N MET A 385 2.26 16.70 -25.77
CA MET A 385 1.27 15.78 -26.31
C MET A 385 1.91 14.47 -26.79
N ASN A 386 3.04 14.53 -27.49
CA ASN A 386 3.75 13.35 -28.01
C ASN A 386 4.28 12.47 -26.87
N ASN A 387 4.88 13.06 -25.83
CA ASN A 387 5.37 12.30 -24.68
C ASN A 387 4.24 11.57 -23.97
N LYS A 388 3.12 12.26 -23.72
CA LYS A 388 1.94 11.66 -23.07
C LYS A 388 1.18 10.67 -23.94
N TRP A 389 1.23 10.84 -25.26
CA TRP A 389 0.68 9.90 -26.21
C TRP A 389 1.55 8.64 -26.31
N LYS A 390 2.88 8.76 -26.35
CA LYS A 390 3.81 7.62 -26.35
C LYS A 390 3.78 6.82 -25.05
N GLU A 391 3.61 7.46 -23.89
CA GLU A 391 3.38 6.77 -22.60
C GLU A 391 2.19 5.78 -22.64
N LYS A 392 1.22 5.98 -23.55
CA LYS A 392 0.07 5.09 -23.76
C LYS A 392 0.40 3.87 -24.64
N ASN A 393 1.36 4.02 -25.55
CA ASN A 393 1.76 3.00 -26.54
C ASN A 393 2.99 2.19 -26.10
N ILE A 394 3.33 2.21 -24.80
CA ILE A 394 4.32 1.28 -24.25
C ILE A 394 3.65 -0.09 -24.18
N GLU A 395 3.87 -0.91 -25.23
CA GLU A 395 3.56 -2.34 -25.24
C GLU A 395 4.25 -3.07 -24.07
#